data_AF-A0A7Y3DFT4-F1
#
_entry.id   AF-A0A7Y3DFT4-F1
#
_cell.length_a   1.000
_cell.length_b   1.000
_cell.length_c   1.000
_cell.angle_alpha   90.00
_cell.angle_beta   90.00
_cell.angle_gamma   90.00
#
_symmetry.space_group_name_H-M   'P 1'
#
loop_
_entity.id
_entity.type
_entity.pdbx_description
1 polymer ?
#
loop_
_entity_poly.entity_id
_entity_poly.type
_entity_poly.pdbx_seq_one_letter_code
_entity_poly.pdbx_strand_id
1 'polypeptide(L)'
;TAQTISLDAALTADTIAAAGNAAGDPGDRENAQALANLRNAGAALYLPGDPAPPGPATGPVRSVLEHTAATIADVGQQALIMNDASREQERVLETLENRRDAVSGISVDEEVVELVRLQAAFQANARVIAQVQQMLDELVSLL
;
A
#
# COMPACT_ATOMS: atom_id res chain seq x y z
N THR A 1 37.94 -44.95 5.47
CA THR A 1 39.17 -44.66 4.71
C THR A 1 38.94 -43.39 3.91
N ALA A 2 39.53 -42.27 4.35
CA ALA A 2 39.39 -40.95 3.75
C ALA A 2 40.20 -40.79 2.44
N GLN A 3 40.18 -41.80 1.56
CA GLN A 3 40.97 -41.82 0.32
C GLN A 3 40.27 -41.17 -0.89
N THR A 4 39.00 -40.75 -0.77
CA THR A 4 38.20 -40.20 -1.88
C THR A 4 37.85 -38.72 -1.73
N ILE A 5 38.37 -38.02 -0.71
CA ILE A 5 38.23 -36.56 -0.58
C ILE A 5 39.59 -35.95 -0.93
N SER A 6 39.69 -35.28 -2.09
CA SER A 6 40.86 -34.46 -2.43
C SER A 6 40.46 -32.98 -2.36
N LEU A 7 41.37 -32.14 -1.87
CA LEU A 7 41.24 -30.70 -2.02
C LEU A 7 41.38 -30.33 -3.50
N ASP A 8 40.61 -29.35 -3.94
CA ASP A 8 40.79 -28.72 -5.25
C ASP A 8 42.11 -27.94 -5.23
N ALA A 9 42.94 -28.12 -6.27
CA ALA A 9 44.25 -27.52 -6.38
C ALA A 9 44.21 -25.98 -6.49
N ALA A 10 43.04 -25.40 -6.80
CA ALA A 10 42.82 -23.97 -6.78
C ALA A 10 42.66 -23.38 -5.36
N LEU A 11 42.36 -24.20 -4.34
CA LEU A 11 42.28 -23.73 -2.96
C LEU A 11 43.69 -23.63 -2.34
N THR A 12 44.28 -22.44 -2.44
CA THR A 12 45.46 -22.01 -1.68
C THR A 12 45.06 -21.12 -0.50
N ALA A 13 45.92 -20.94 0.50
CA ALA A 13 45.66 -20.05 1.64
C ALA A 13 45.24 -18.63 1.21
N ASP A 14 45.77 -18.15 0.09
CA ASP A 14 45.45 -16.84 -0.51
C ASP A 14 44.04 -16.79 -1.13
N THR A 15 43.49 -17.93 -1.54
CA THR A 15 42.12 -18.05 -2.07
C THR A 15 41.08 -18.38 -0.99
N ILE A 16 41.51 -18.75 0.22
CA ILE A 16 40.62 -19.00 1.35
C ILE A 16 40.38 -17.67 2.05
N ALA A 17 39.23 -17.04 1.77
CA ALA A 17 38.84 -15.75 2.35
C ALA A 17 38.84 -15.74 3.91
N ALA A 18 38.82 -16.90 4.56
CA ALA A 18 38.85 -17.05 6.02
C ALA A 18 40.26 -16.99 6.65
N ALA A 19 41.33 -17.26 5.87
CA ALA A 19 42.71 -17.28 6.37
C ALA A 19 43.30 -15.87 6.44
N GLY A 20 43.86 -15.50 7.58
CA GLY A 20 44.45 -14.17 7.83
C GLY A 20 45.87 -14.02 7.29
N ASN A 21 46.56 -15.13 7.00
CA ASN A 21 47.92 -15.12 6.48
C ASN A 21 48.14 -16.13 5.33
N ALA A 22 49.14 -15.85 4.49
CA ALA A 22 49.56 -16.73 3.40
C ALA A 22 50.31 -17.99 3.88
N ALA A 23 50.67 -18.07 5.17
CA ALA A 23 51.33 -19.23 5.76
C ALA A 23 50.35 -20.41 5.96
N GLY A 24 49.04 -20.14 6.00
CA GLY A 24 48.01 -21.13 5.70
C GLY A 24 47.98 -22.32 6.65
N ASP A 25 48.16 -22.08 7.95
CA ASP A 25 48.05 -23.13 8.95
C ASP A 25 46.67 -23.82 8.82
N PRO A 26 46.62 -25.18 8.78
CA PRO A 26 45.36 -25.90 8.65
C PRO A 26 44.37 -25.48 9.76
N GLY A 27 43.30 -24.78 9.38
CA GLY A 27 42.26 -24.31 10.31
C GLY A 27 42.28 -22.80 10.62
N ASP A 28 43.07 -21.99 9.92
CA ASP A 28 43.01 -20.53 10.05
C ASP A 28 41.62 -19.96 9.70
N ARG A 29 41.10 -19.12 10.60
CA ARG A 29 39.78 -18.50 10.54
C ARG A 29 39.81 -17.04 11.01
N GLU A 30 40.98 -16.42 11.02
CA GLU A 30 41.18 -15.07 11.55
C GLU A 30 40.29 -14.03 10.85
N ASN A 31 40.21 -14.04 9.51
CA ASN A 31 39.35 -13.11 8.77
C ASN A 31 37.86 -13.34 9.06
N ALA A 32 37.44 -14.61 9.18
CA ALA A 32 36.07 -14.95 9.52
C ALA A 32 35.71 -14.47 10.94
N GLN A 33 36.66 -14.55 11.89
CA GLN A 33 36.49 -14.03 13.23
C GLN A 33 36.51 -12.49 13.26
N ALA A 34 37.38 -11.85 12.48
CA ALA A 34 37.42 -10.40 12.32
C ALA A 34 36.09 -9.87 11.75
N LEU A 35 35.52 -10.53 10.75
CA LEU A 35 34.21 -10.19 10.19
C LEU A 35 33.08 -10.41 11.20
N ALA A 36 33.11 -11.51 11.96
CA ALA A 36 32.14 -11.77 13.01
C ALA A 36 32.18 -10.72 14.14
N ASN A 37 33.38 -10.25 14.48
CA ASN A 37 33.59 -9.15 15.43
C ASN A 37 33.09 -7.83 14.84
N LEU A 38 33.42 -7.52 13.58
CA LEU A 38 32.99 -6.30 12.90
C LEU A 38 31.47 -6.17 12.81
N ARG A 39 30.76 -7.29 12.60
CA ARG A 39 29.29 -7.33 12.60
C ARG A 39 28.69 -6.75 13.90
N ASN A 40 29.36 -7.00 15.02
CA ASN A 40 28.94 -6.55 16.36
C ASN A 40 29.67 -5.28 16.81
N ALA A 41 30.69 -4.83 16.08
CA ALA A 41 31.45 -3.64 16.42
C ALA A 41 30.60 -2.39 16.15
N GLY A 42 30.35 -1.60 17.18
CA GLY A 42 29.66 -0.33 17.06
C GLY A 42 30.57 0.73 16.47
N ALA A 43 30.11 1.41 15.41
CA ALA A 43 30.75 2.62 14.89
C ALA A 43 29.71 3.74 14.80
N ALA A 44 30.16 4.98 14.92
CA ALA A 44 29.31 6.14 14.65
C ALA A 44 28.99 6.17 13.14
N LEU A 45 27.70 6.33 12.81
CA LEU A 45 27.26 6.42 11.42
C LEU A 45 27.43 7.86 10.91
N TYR A 46 27.87 8.03 9.67
CA TYR A 46 27.88 9.34 9.02
C TYR A 46 26.45 9.76 8.68
N LEU A 47 26.03 10.92 9.17
CA LEU A 47 24.75 11.53 8.84
C LEU A 47 24.89 12.51 7.67
N PRO A 48 23.78 12.83 6.98
CA PRO A 48 23.75 13.95 6.05
C PRO A 48 24.22 15.24 6.75
N GLY A 49 25.32 15.83 6.26
CA GLY A 49 25.94 17.01 6.84
C GLY A 49 27.28 16.76 7.57
N ASP A 50 27.63 15.49 7.82
CA ASP A 50 28.96 15.15 8.33
C ASP A 50 30.05 15.37 7.27
N PRO A 51 31.29 15.73 7.67
CA PRO A 51 32.43 15.79 6.77
C PRO A 51 32.69 14.42 6.13
N ALA A 52 33.11 14.39 4.86
CA ALA A 52 33.47 13.14 4.20
C ALA A 52 34.58 12.39 4.97
N PRO A 53 34.61 11.04 4.96
CA PRO A 53 35.65 10.27 5.64
C PRO A 53 37.05 10.75 5.22
N PRO A 54 37.98 10.99 6.17
CA PRO A 54 38.01 10.49 7.54
C PRO A 54 37.54 11.49 8.63
N GLY A 55 36.60 12.40 8.33
CA GLY A 55 36.03 13.31 9.34
C GLY A 55 35.23 12.59 10.44
N PRO A 56 34.97 13.24 11.60
CA PRO A 56 34.19 12.62 12.67
C PRO A 56 32.74 12.41 12.22
N ALA A 57 32.24 11.18 12.37
CA ALA A 57 30.83 10.87 12.25
C ALA A 57 30.08 11.29 13.52
N THR A 58 28.96 11.99 13.37
CA THR A 58 28.18 12.52 14.50
C THR A 58 27.00 11.62 14.87
N GLY A 59 26.76 10.55 14.11
CA GLY A 59 25.63 9.66 14.32
C GLY A 59 25.70 8.79 15.56
N PRO A 60 24.58 8.13 15.90
CA PRO A 60 24.55 7.18 17.00
C PRO A 60 25.51 6.03 16.71
N VAL A 61 26.24 5.61 17.74
CA VAL A 61 27.07 4.41 17.67
C VAL A 61 26.14 3.20 17.58
N ARG A 62 26.21 2.49 16.46
CA ARG A 62 25.42 1.26 16.23
C ARG A 62 26.29 0.23 15.54
N SER A 63 26.05 -1.04 15.87
CA SER A 63 26.62 -2.14 15.08
C SER A 63 25.93 -2.26 13.72
N VAL A 64 26.58 -2.92 12.76
CA VAL A 64 25.98 -3.19 11.44
C VAL A 64 24.68 -3.98 11.59
N LEU A 65 24.64 -4.91 12.54
CA LEU A 65 23.43 -5.69 12.83
C LEU A 65 22.30 -4.82 13.39
N GLU A 66 22.60 -3.94 14.34
CA GLU A 66 21.61 -3.01 14.90
C GLU A 66 21.07 -2.02 13.86
N HIS A 67 21.95 -1.50 13.01
CA HIS A 67 21.54 -0.57 11.95
C HIS A 67 20.62 -1.24 10.92
N THR A 68 20.98 -2.45 10.47
CA THR A 68 20.14 -3.22 9.54
C THR A 68 18.80 -3.62 10.17
N ALA A 69 18.79 -4.06 11.43
CA ALA A 69 17.55 -4.36 12.14
C ALA A 69 16.66 -3.12 12.29
N ALA A 70 17.24 -1.97 12.65
CA ALA A 70 16.49 -0.72 12.80
C ALA A 70 15.89 -0.21 11.49
N THR A 71 16.64 -0.29 10.40
CA THR A 71 16.15 0.13 9.06
C THR A 71 15.03 -0.78 8.57
N ILE A 72 15.14 -2.10 8.76
CA ILE A 72 14.05 -3.04 8.45
C ILE A 72 12.80 -2.75 9.30
N ALA A 73 12.98 -2.48 10.60
CA ALA A 73 11.88 -2.15 11.49
C ALA A 73 11.18 -0.84 11.08
N ASP A 74 11.92 0.19 10.70
CA ASP A 74 11.40 1.48 10.26
C ASP A 74 10.57 1.34 8.98
N VAL A 75 11.12 0.65 7.97
CA VAL A 75 10.39 0.36 6.72
C VAL A 75 9.13 -0.47 6.99
N GLY A 76 9.21 -1.47 7.87
CA GLY A 76 8.07 -2.29 8.27
C GLY A 76 6.98 -1.47 8.98
N GLN A 77 7.36 -0.59 9.89
CA GLN A 77 6.44 0.32 10.57
C GLN A 77 5.78 1.28 9.59
N GLN A 78 6.54 1.85 8.67
CA GLN A 78 6.01 2.76 7.66
C GLN A 78 5.02 2.05 6.73
N ALA A 79 5.32 0.81 6.32
CA ALA A 79 4.40 0.00 5.52
C ALA A 79 3.06 -0.27 6.24
N LEU A 80 3.10 -0.56 7.55
CA LEU A 80 1.89 -0.74 8.36
C LEU A 80 1.05 0.55 8.43
N ILE A 81 1.69 1.68 8.72
CA ILE A 81 1.02 3.00 8.76
C ILE A 81 0.35 3.32 7.43
N MET A 82 1.03 3.08 6.31
CA MET A 82 0.48 3.33 4.98
C MET A 82 -0.70 2.41 4.66
N ASN A 83 -0.65 1.14 5.09
CA ASN A 83 -1.76 0.21 4.91
C ASN A 83 -3.01 0.64 5.69
N ASP A 84 -2.83 1.03 6.95
CA ASP A 84 -3.93 1.52 7.79
C ASP A 84 -4.51 2.82 7.24
N ALA A 85 -3.67 3.75 6.78
CA ALA A 85 -4.12 4.98 6.13
C ALA A 85 -4.94 4.71 4.86
N SER A 86 -4.55 3.72 4.05
CA SER A 86 -5.31 3.31 2.86
C SER A 86 -6.69 2.78 3.23
N ARG A 87 -6.79 1.91 4.24
CA ARG A 87 -8.07 1.37 4.73
C ARG A 87 -8.97 2.46 5.30
N GLU A 88 -8.39 3.44 5.99
CA GLU A 88 -9.17 4.57 6.50
C GLU A 88 -9.72 5.42 5.35
N GLN A 89 -8.92 5.67 4.31
CA GLN A 89 -9.38 6.38 3.12
C GLN A 89 -10.50 5.64 2.39
N GLU A 90 -10.43 4.31 2.28
CA GLU A 90 -11.51 3.48 1.73
C GLU A 90 -12.81 3.64 2.54
N ARG A 91 -12.73 3.63 3.88
CA ARG A 91 -13.90 3.87 4.74
C ARG A 91 -14.49 5.27 4.59
N VAL A 92 -13.63 6.27 4.48
CA VAL A 92 -14.07 7.65 4.23
C VAL A 92 -14.75 7.74 2.86
N LEU A 93 -14.20 7.09 1.83
CA LEU A 93 -14.81 7.04 0.51
C LEU A 93 -16.19 6.39 0.56
N GLU A 94 -16.31 5.20 1.17
CA GLU A 94 -17.58 4.50 1.35
C GLU A 94 -18.60 5.38 2.09
N THR A 95 -18.17 6.09 3.13
CA THR A 95 -19.03 7.03 3.87
C THR A 95 -19.51 8.18 3.00
N LEU A 96 -18.64 8.73 2.15
CA LEU A 96 -18.97 9.81 1.22
C LEU A 96 -19.89 9.32 0.09
N GLU A 97 -19.69 8.11 -0.41
CA GLU A 97 -20.56 7.48 -1.40
C GLU A 97 -21.95 7.24 -0.82
N ASN A 98 -22.05 6.68 0.39
CA ASN A 98 -23.34 6.52 1.08
C ASN A 98 -24.04 7.86 1.32
N ARG A 99 -23.30 8.92 1.67
CA ARG A 99 -23.86 10.27 1.82
C ARG A 99 -24.31 10.86 0.49
N ARG A 100 -23.52 10.67 -0.57
CA ARG A 100 -23.88 11.09 -1.93
C ARG A 100 -25.15 10.38 -2.35
N ASP A 101 -25.24 9.07 -2.16
CA ASP A 101 -26.39 8.26 -2.57
C ASP A 101 -27.62 8.60 -1.71
N ALA A 102 -27.47 8.98 -0.44
CA ALA A 102 -28.59 9.47 0.37
C ALA A 102 -29.15 10.84 -0.09
N VAL A 103 -28.33 11.68 -0.73
CA VAL A 103 -28.74 13.02 -1.22
C VAL A 103 -29.15 13.00 -2.70
N SER A 104 -28.46 12.19 -3.50
CA SER A 104 -28.58 12.10 -4.97
C SER A 104 -29.37 10.87 -5.42
N GLY A 105 -29.49 9.85 -4.58
CA GLY A 105 -30.22 8.64 -4.88
C GLY A 105 -31.72 8.89 -4.72
N ILE A 106 -32.31 9.49 -5.75
CA ILE A 106 -33.74 9.34 -5.98
C ILE A 106 -33.95 7.84 -6.20
N SER A 107 -34.78 7.19 -5.38
CA SER A 107 -35.07 5.78 -5.61
C SER A 107 -35.76 5.65 -6.96
N VAL A 108 -35.26 4.76 -7.83
CA VAL A 108 -35.89 4.46 -9.12
C VAL A 108 -37.36 4.07 -8.90
N ASP A 109 -37.66 3.41 -7.78
CA ASP A 109 -39.03 3.09 -7.39
C ASP A 109 -39.88 4.34 -7.11
N GLU A 110 -39.33 5.37 -6.47
CA GLU A 110 -40.02 6.66 -6.26
C GLU A 110 -40.23 7.42 -7.56
N GLU A 111 -39.24 7.43 -8.46
CA GLU A 111 -39.38 8.03 -9.78
C GLU A 111 -40.42 7.29 -10.63
N VAL A 112 -40.44 5.95 -10.59
CA VAL A 112 -41.45 5.13 -11.28
C VAL A 112 -42.84 5.34 -10.69
N VAL A 113 -42.98 5.44 -9.37
CA VAL A 113 -44.26 5.79 -8.72
C VAL A 113 -44.74 7.16 -9.18
N GLU A 114 -43.87 8.15 -9.24
CA GLU A 114 -44.22 9.49 -9.73
C GLU A 114 -44.60 9.47 -11.21
N LEU A 115 -43.90 8.69 -12.05
CA LEU A 115 -44.26 8.49 -13.44
C LEU A 115 -45.65 7.83 -13.61
N VAL A 116 -45.95 6.78 -12.82
CA VAL A 116 -47.28 6.13 -12.85
C VAL A 116 -48.36 7.12 -12.40
N ARG A 117 -48.09 7.92 -11.36
CA ARG A 117 -48.99 8.98 -10.91
C ARG A 117 -49.24 10.01 -12.00
N LEU A 118 -48.19 10.44 -12.70
CA LEU A 118 -48.29 11.39 -13.81
C LEU A 118 -49.13 10.82 -14.95
N GLN A 119 -48.91 9.55 -15.30
CA GLN A 119 -49.70 8.85 -16.33
C GLN A 119 -51.18 8.75 -15.95
N ALA A 120 -51.48 8.39 -14.69
CA ALA A 120 -52.85 8.32 -14.19
C ALA A 120 -53.55 9.69 -14.22
N ALA A 121 -52.84 10.74 -13.79
CA ALA A 121 -53.35 12.13 -13.85
C ALA A 121 -53.59 12.58 -15.30
N PHE A 122 -52.69 12.24 -16.23
CA PHE A 122 -52.84 12.57 -17.64
C PHE A 122 -54.06 11.86 -18.26
N GLN A 123 -54.26 10.58 -17.95
CA GLN A 123 -55.43 9.83 -18.40
C GLN A 123 -56.73 10.40 -17.82
N ALA A 124 -56.74 10.80 -16.54
CA ALA A 124 -57.90 11.45 -15.92
C ALA A 124 -58.22 12.77 -16.60
N ASN A 125 -57.22 13.61 -16.86
CA ASN A 125 -57.38 14.89 -17.57
C ASN A 125 -57.89 14.68 -19.00
N ALA A 126 -57.39 13.68 -19.72
CA ALA A 126 -57.87 13.34 -21.05
C ALA A 126 -59.37 12.98 -21.06
N ARG A 127 -59.85 12.25 -20.04
CA ARG A 127 -61.28 11.94 -19.89
C ARG A 127 -62.11 13.18 -19.59
N VAL A 128 -61.62 14.07 -18.72
CA VAL A 128 -62.30 15.35 -18.44
C VAL A 128 -62.41 16.19 -19.71
N ILE A 129 -61.33 16.30 -20.49
CA ILE A 129 -61.33 17.03 -21.76
C ILE A 129 -62.31 16.39 -22.75
N ALA A 130 -62.35 15.07 -22.86
CA ALA A 130 -63.29 14.37 -23.73
C ALA A 130 -64.75 14.64 -23.33
N GLN A 131 -65.05 14.65 -22.02
CA GLN A 131 -66.39 14.98 -21.53
C GLN A 131 -66.77 16.42 -21.85
N VAL A 132 -65.84 17.36 -21.68
CA VAL A 132 -66.06 18.77 -22.04
C VAL A 132 -66.29 18.92 -23.54
N GLN A 133 -65.55 18.20 -24.39
CA GLN A 133 -65.77 18.20 -25.84
C GLN A 133 -67.17 17.68 -26.19
N GLN A 134 -67.62 16.58 -25.58
CA GLN A 134 -68.98 16.07 -25.81
C GLN A 134 -70.06 17.09 -25.42
N MET A 135 -69.89 17.78 -24.28
CA MET A 135 -70.82 18.84 -23.87
C MET A 135 -70.81 20.02 -24.85
N LEU A 136 -69.65 20.41 -25.39
CA LEU A 136 -69.55 21.47 -26.40
C LEU A 136 -70.22 21.06 -27.72
N ASP A 137 -70.02 19.82 -28.17
CA ASP A 137 -70.63 19.30 -29.39
C ASP A 137 -72.17 19.25 -29.28
N GLU A 138 -72.71 18.82 -28.13
CA GLU A 138 -74.16 18.84 -27.87
C GLU A 138 -74.72 20.27 -27.92
N LEU A 139 -74.04 21.23 -27.30
CA LEU A 139 -74.47 22.64 -27.31
C LEU A 139 -74.46 23.24 -28.72
N VAL A 140 -73.47 22.91 -29.55
CA VAL A 140 -73.39 23.38 -30.94
C VAL A 140 -74.47 22.71 -31.80
N SER A 141 -74.82 21.44 -31.54
CA SER A 141 -75.86 20.73 -32.30
C SER A 141 -77.29 21.23 -32.05
N LEU A 142 -77.53 21.93 -30.94
CA LEU A 142 -78.81 22.54 -30.58
C LEU A 142 -79.01 23.95 -31.16
N LEU A 143 -77.95 24.55 -31.73
CA LEU A 143 -77.96 25.82 -32.46
C LEU A 143 -78.22 25.59 -33.96
#